data_AF-Q868N3-F1
#
_entry.id   AF-Q868N3-F1
#
_cell.length_a   1.000
_cell.length_b   1.000
_cell.length_c   1.000
_cell.angle_alpha   90.00
_cell.angle_beta   90.00
_cell.angle_gamma   90.00
#
_symmetry.space_group_name_H-M   'P 1'
#
loop_
_entity.id
_entity.type
_entity.pdbx_description
1 polymer ?
#
loop_
_entity_poly.entity_id
_entity_poly.type
_entity_poly.pdbx_seq_one_letter_code
_entity_poly.pdbx_strand_id
1 'polypeptide(L)'
;MPGTVGVATLMAALALLALLHNCMAQVQNPRLSFCNVTTPRRVILRGISVRGAMVGGTLQVSYGMQVYQPLTADPIMKVTVSNSAGVPYGCYFGVGSCSYRLCGGTHDMEMQLGKPWSNRCPIRPGMYRGMFQLALPPFIGYFVRDGRLRIQLQGIQQGKVFGCQAFSLRLTSNK
;
A
#
# COMPACT_ATOMS: atom_id res chain seq x y z
N MET A 1 -3.68 -14.56 60.04
CA MET A 1 -4.53 -13.46 59.54
C MET A 1 -4.15 -13.22 58.08
N PRO A 2 -4.89 -13.75 57.10
CA PRO A 2 -4.59 -13.53 55.69
C PRO A 2 -5.16 -12.18 55.25
N GLY A 3 -4.28 -11.32 54.74
CA GLY A 3 -4.59 -9.97 54.28
C GLY A 3 -5.51 -10.00 53.06
N THR A 4 -6.62 -9.28 53.19
CA THR A 4 -7.52 -8.87 52.13
C THR A 4 -6.80 -7.90 51.19
N VAL A 5 -5.91 -8.42 50.34
CA VAL A 5 -5.41 -7.67 49.17
C VAL A 5 -6.60 -7.52 48.24
N GLY A 6 -7.16 -6.30 48.23
CA GLY A 6 -8.50 -6.02 47.75
C GLY A 6 -8.72 -6.41 46.30
N VAL A 7 -9.82 -7.11 46.06
CA VAL A 7 -10.41 -7.37 44.74
C VAL A 7 -10.49 -6.08 43.89
N ALA A 8 -10.64 -4.92 44.54
CA ALA A 8 -10.62 -3.59 43.94
C ALA A 8 -9.31 -3.25 43.19
N THR A 9 -8.14 -3.61 43.72
CA THR A 9 -6.84 -3.36 43.08
C THR A 9 -6.62 -4.24 41.84
N LEU A 10 -7.15 -5.46 41.84
CA LEU A 10 -7.07 -6.37 40.69
C LEU A 10 -7.96 -5.89 39.53
N MET A 11 -9.16 -5.38 39.86
CA MET A 11 -10.12 -4.85 38.89
C MET A 11 -9.63 -3.54 38.23
N ALA A 12 -8.95 -2.67 38.99
CA ALA A 12 -8.35 -1.45 38.45
C ALA A 12 -7.22 -1.76 37.45
N ALA A 13 -6.38 -2.78 37.70
CA ALA A 13 -5.33 -3.20 36.78
C ALA A 13 -5.87 -3.81 35.47
N LEU A 14 -6.96 -4.59 35.56
CA LEU A 14 -7.63 -5.17 34.39
C LEU A 14 -8.30 -4.10 33.51
N ALA A 15 -8.89 -3.06 34.11
CA ALA A 15 -9.46 -1.93 33.36
C ALA A 15 -8.39 -1.11 32.62
N LEU A 16 -7.22 -0.91 33.22
CA LEU A 16 -6.07 -0.24 32.58
C LEU A 16 -5.46 -1.07 31.43
N LEU A 17 -5.37 -2.39 31.58
CA LEU A 17 -4.95 -3.26 30.47
C LEU A 17 -5.98 -3.27 29.34
N ALA A 18 -7.28 -3.25 29.62
CA ALA A 18 -8.32 -3.20 28.58
C ALA A 18 -8.28 -1.89 27.75
N LEU A 19 -7.90 -0.76 28.36
CA LEU A 19 -7.76 0.53 27.67
C LEU A 19 -6.56 0.59 26.71
N LEU A 20 -5.54 -0.25 26.91
CA LEU A 20 -4.35 -0.32 26.05
C LEU A 20 -4.53 -1.18 24.78
N HIS A 21 -5.66 -1.88 24.62
CA HIS A 21 -5.87 -2.80 23.49
C HIS A 21 -6.42 -2.14 22.20
N ASN A 22 -6.76 -0.85 22.21
CA ASN A 22 -7.48 -0.22 21.08
C ASN A 22 -6.63 0.59 20.09
N CYS A 23 -5.30 0.53 20.15
CA CYS A 23 -4.43 1.30 19.24
C CYS A 23 -3.61 0.44 18.25
N MET A 24 -3.98 -0.81 18.02
CA MET A 24 -3.36 -1.62 16.97
C MET A 24 -3.98 -1.23 15.61
N ALA A 25 -3.46 -0.16 14.99
CA ALA A 25 -3.76 0.15 13.60
C ALA A 25 -3.60 -1.12 12.75
N GLN A 26 -4.69 -1.57 12.13
CA GLN A 26 -4.71 -2.87 11.44
C GLN A 26 -3.61 -2.92 10.38
N VAL A 27 -2.68 -3.86 10.56
CA VAL A 27 -1.60 -4.13 9.60
C VAL A 27 -2.02 -5.30 8.70
N GLN A 28 -1.97 -5.09 7.40
CA GLN A 28 -2.24 -6.09 6.37
C GLN A 28 -0.95 -6.38 5.61
N ASN A 29 -0.59 -7.65 5.46
CA ASN A 29 0.54 -8.09 4.64
C ASN A 29 0.00 -8.87 3.43
N PRO A 30 -0.51 -8.18 2.41
CA PRO A 30 -1.19 -8.84 1.31
C PRO A 30 -0.21 -9.71 0.51
N ARG A 31 -0.69 -10.86 0.06
CA ARG A 31 0.07 -11.73 -0.85
C ARG A 31 0.12 -11.10 -2.23
N LEU A 32 1.33 -11.02 -2.78
CA LEU A 32 1.57 -10.58 -4.15
C LEU A 32 1.48 -11.77 -5.10
N SER A 33 0.78 -11.58 -6.22
CA SER A 33 0.77 -12.51 -7.34
C SER A 33 1.20 -11.80 -8.62
N PHE A 34 1.75 -12.54 -9.57
CA PHE A 34 2.04 -11.98 -10.91
C PHE A 34 0.76 -11.90 -11.72
N CYS A 35 0.61 -10.86 -12.55
CA CYS A 35 -0.59 -10.70 -13.39
C CYS A 35 -0.66 -11.76 -14.50
N ASN A 36 0.50 -12.10 -15.09
CA ASN A 36 0.64 -13.10 -16.14
C ASN A 36 2.03 -13.73 -16.05
N VAL A 37 2.14 -15.02 -16.39
CA VAL A 37 3.39 -15.78 -16.42
C VAL A 37 4.35 -15.29 -17.50
N THR A 38 3.86 -14.68 -18.58
CA THR A 38 4.67 -14.20 -19.72
C THR A 38 5.28 -12.82 -19.50
N THR A 39 4.87 -12.09 -18.46
CA THR A 39 5.39 -10.75 -18.23
C THR A 39 6.84 -10.82 -17.73
N PRO A 40 7.77 -10.01 -18.30
CA PRO A 40 9.14 -9.94 -17.80
C PRO A 40 9.16 -9.62 -16.30
N ARG A 41 10.11 -10.21 -15.57
CA ARG A 41 10.27 -9.99 -14.12
C ARG A 41 11.49 -9.13 -13.82
N ARG A 42 11.66 -8.05 -14.58
CA ARG A 42 12.80 -7.13 -14.39
C ARG A 42 12.69 -6.38 -13.07
N VAL A 43 11.47 -6.20 -12.58
CA VAL A 43 11.16 -5.66 -11.26
C VAL A 43 10.18 -6.56 -10.54
N ILE A 44 10.46 -6.85 -9.26
CA ILE A 44 9.61 -7.64 -8.39
C ILE A 44 9.45 -6.90 -7.06
N LEU A 45 8.22 -6.55 -6.72
CA LEU A 45 7.82 -6.13 -5.39
C LEU A 45 7.83 -7.31 -4.43
N ARG A 46 8.29 -7.04 -3.20
CA ARG A 46 8.45 -7.99 -2.11
C ARG A 46 7.96 -7.35 -0.82
N GLY A 47 7.30 -8.13 0.02
CA GLY A 47 6.97 -7.73 1.40
C GLY A 47 6.19 -6.41 1.48
N ILE A 48 5.02 -6.35 0.85
CA ILE A 48 4.11 -5.22 1.05
C ILE A 48 3.48 -5.34 2.44
N SER A 49 3.52 -4.23 3.17
CA SER A 49 2.82 -4.06 4.45
C SER A 49 1.99 -2.79 4.39
N VAL A 50 0.73 -2.90 4.76
CA VAL A 50 -0.24 -1.81 4.71
C VAL A 50 -0.80 -1.57 6.10
N ARG A 51 -0.71 -0.35 6.61
CA ARG A 51 -1.25 0.06 7.90
C ARG A 51 -2.26 1.17 7.72
N GLY A 52 -3.25 1.23 8.62
CA GLY A 52 -4.22 2.33 8.62
C GLY A 52 -5.12 2.36 7.38
N ALA A 53 -5.46 1.19 6.83
CA ALA A 53 -6.36 1.05 5.69
C ALA A 53 -7.82 1.32 6.06
N MET A 54 -8.11 2.54 6.49
CA MET A 54 -9.41 2.99 6.98
C MET A 54 -9.93 4.15 6.11
N VAL A 55 -11.23 4.12 5.78
CA VAL A 55 -11.90 5.21 5.08
C VAL A 55 -11.84 6.49 5.92
N GLY A 56 -11.45 7.62 5.32
CA GLY A 56 -11.22 8.89 6.03
C GLY A 56 -9.88 8.96 6.77
N GLY A 57 -9.11 7.86 6.82
CA GLY A 57 -7.83 7.76 7.50
C GLY A 57 -6.62 7.93 6.59
N THR A 58 -5.43 7.75 7.16
CA THR A 58 -4.17 7.73 6.41
C THR A 58 -3.67 6.30 6.24
N LEU A 59 -3.58 5.87 4.98
CA LEU A 59 -2.99 4.62 4.56
C LEU A 59 -1.47 4.77 4.51
N GLN A 60 -0.75 3.90 5.21
CA GLN A 60 0.71 3.80 5.11
C GLN A 60 1.08 2.49 4.43
N VAL A 61 1.82 2.56 3.33
CA VAL A 61 2.26 1.39 2.57
C VAL A 61 3.78 1.33 2.62
N SER A 62 4.30 0.23 3.16
CA SER A 62 5.72 -0.12 3.10
C SER A 62 5.92 -1.22 2.07
N TYR A 63 6.99 -1.13 1.28
CA TYR A 63 7.27 -2.11 0.23
C TYR A 63 8.79 -2.31 0.06
N GLY A 64 9.15 -3.52 -0.33
CA GLY A 64 10.43 -3.83 -0.94
C GLY A 64 10.29 -3.93 -2.46
N MET A 65 11.28 -3.47 -3.20
CA MET A 65 11.32 -3.57 -4.66
C MET A 65 12.69 -4.07 -5.08
N GLN A 66 12.74 -5.25 -5.71
CA GLN A 66 13.93 -5.81 -6.32
C GLN A 66 13.97 -5.44 -7.79
N VAL A 67 15.01 -4.72 -8.20
CA VAL A 67 15.31 -4.39 -9.59
C VAL A 67 16.43 -5.30 -10.06
N TYR A 68 16.18 -6.11 -11.10
CA TYR A 68 17.16 -7.04 -11.68
C TYR A 68 17.89 -6.44 -12.88
N GLN A 69 17.21 -5.60 -13.65
CA GLN A 69 17.77 -4.91 -14.81
C GLN A 69 17.53 -3.41 -14.67
N PRO A 70 18.49 -2.57 -15.09
CA PRO A 70 18.35 -1.13 -14.96
C PRO A 70 17.10 -0.64 -15.70
N LEU A 71 16.33 0.24 -15.04
CA LEU A 71 15.24 0.94 -15.69
C LEU A 71 15.77 2.28 -16.19
N THR A 72 15.83 2.43 -17.50
CA THR A 72 16.28 3.63 -18.21
C THR A 72 15.07 4.46 -18.69
N ALA A 73 15.28 5.61 -19.32
CA ALA A 73 14.29 6.42 -20.04
C ALA A 73 12.83 6.30 -19.53
N ASP A 74 12.54 7.06 -18.47
CA ASP A 74 11.20 7.40 -17.98
C ASP A 74 10.25 6.22 -17.76
N PRO A 75 10.60 5.28 -16.85
CA PRO A 75 9.71 4.20 -16.48
C PRO A 75 8.45 4.74 -15.79
N ILE A 76 7.30 4.21 -16.18
CA ILE A 76 5.99 4.56 -15.65
C ILE A 76 5.44 3.36 -14.88
N MET A 77 4.86 3.60 -13.72
CA MET A 77 4.05 2.63 -13.01
C MET A 77 2.57 2.95 -13.21
N LYS A 78 1.87 2.06 -13.90
CA LYS A 78 0.41 2.10 -14.02
C LYS A 78 -0.20 1.31 -12.87
N VAL A 79 -1.04 1.97 -12.10
CA VAL A 79 -1.83 1.37 -11.03
C VAL A 79 -3.26 1.23 -11.52
N THR A 80 -3.85 0.06 -11.32
CA THR A 80 -5.29 -0.16 -11.51
C THR A 80 -5.86 -0.61 -10.18
N VAL A 81 -6.86 0.12 -9.69
CA VAL A 81 -7.60 -0.23 -8.47
C VAL A 81 -9.01 -0.59 -8.89
N SER A 82 -9.48 -1.78 -8.53
CA SER A 82 -10.83 -2.25 -8.83
C SER A 82 -11.53 -2.81 -7.60
N ASN A 83 -12.87 -2.84 -7.66
CA ASN A 83 -13.69 -3.51 -6.65
C ASN A 83 -13.62 -5.05 -6.80
N SER A 84 -14.29 -5.80 -5.92
CA SER A 84 -14.31 -7.27 -6.03
C SER A 84 -14.94 -7.79 -7.34
N ALA A 85 -15.82 -7.02 -7.98
CA ALA A 85 -16.41 -7.33 -9.28
C ALA A 85 -15.48 -7.02 -10.46
N GLY A 86 -14.28 -6.48 -10.22
CA GLY A 86 -13.30 -6.14 -11.25
C GLY A 86 -13.53 -4.78 -11.92
N VAL A 87 -14.53 -4.01 -11.49
CA VAL A 87 -14.80 -2.66 -12.03
C VAL A 87 -13.72 -1.70 -11.53
N PRO A 88 -12.97 -1.04 -12.42
CA PRO A 88 -11.90 -0.13 -12.04
C PRO A 88 -12.45 1.20 -11.52
N TYR A 89 -11.81 1.72 -10.47
CA TYR A 89 -12.01 3.08 -10.00
C TYR A 89 -11.16 4.05 -10.82
N GLY A 90 -11.73 5.21 -11.18
CA GLY A 90 -10.99 6.27 -11.86
C GLY A 90 -9.82 6.82 -11.04
N CYS A 91 -8.96 7.60 -11.69
CA CYS A 91 -7.90 8.35 -11.01
C CYS A 91 -8.48 9.68 -10.48
N TYR A 92 -8.60 9.83 -9.17
CA TYR A 92 -9.09 11.04 -8.53
C TYR A 92 -8.05 11.55 -7.55
N PHE A 93 -7.56 12.77 -7.75
CA PHE A 93 -6.53 13.40 -6.89
C PHE A 93 -5.28 12.52 -6.68
N GLY A 94 -4.86 11.76 -7.70
CA GLY A 94 -3.73 10.83 -7.58
C GLY A 94 -4.02 9.58 -6.74
N VAL A 95 -5.29 9.18 -6.63
CA VAL A 95 -5.74 7.95 -5.96
C VAL A 95 -6.64 7.16 -6.90
N GLY A 96 -6.48 5.83 -6.91
CA GLY A 96 -7.23 4.93 -7.79
C GLY A 96 -6.40 4.45 -8.97
N SER A 97 -7.02 4.30 -10.15
CA SER A 97 -6.33 3.79 -11.34
C SER A 97 -5.52 4.88 -12.05
N CYS A 98 -4.36 5.22 -11.50
CA CYS A 98 -3.49 6.30 -11.97
C CYS A 98 -2.18 5.79 -12.58
N SER A 99 -1.48 6.65 -13.32
CA SER A 99 -0.12 6.40 -13.82
C SER A 99 0.86 7.35 -13.14
N TYR A 100 2.00 6.82 -12.70
CA TYR A 100 3.03 7.57 -11.99
C TYR A 100 4.37 7.44 -12.69
N ARG A 101 5.08 8.54 -12.88
CA ARG A 101 6.47 8.52 -13.31
C ARG A 101 7.32 8.03 -12.16
N LEU A 102 8.15 7.02 -12.43
CA LEU A 102 9.12 6.55 -11.46
C LEU A 102 10.39 7.43 -11.48
N CYS A 103 10.67 8.15 -12.57
CA CYS A 103 11.77 9.12 -12.64
C CYS A 103 11.23 10.50 -13.05
N GLY A 104 11.80 11.57 -12.49
CA GLY A 104 11.45 12.95 -12.86
C GLY A 104 9.98 13.32 -12.61
N GLY A 105 9.31 12.59 -11.71
CA GLY A 105 7.95 12.92 -11.30
C GLY A 105 7.91 14.17 -10.42
N THR A 106 6.84 14.95 -10.52
CA THR A 106 6.68 16.21 -9.76
C THR A 106 5.51 16.16 -8.80
N HIS A 107 4.63 15.17 -8.91
CA HIS A 107 3.51 14.99 -8.01
C HIS A 107 3.96 14.31 -6.71
N ASP A 108 3.28 14.60 -5.60
CA ASP A 108 3.63 14.09 -4.27
C ASP A 108 3.81 12.56 -4.22
N MET A 109 2.90 11.83 -4.87
CA MET A 109 3.00 10.36 -4.93
C MET A 109 4.21 9.90 -5.75
N GLU A 110 4.52 10.56 -6.87
CA GLU A 110 5.69 10.23 -7.69
C GLU A 110 6.99 10.52 -6.93
N MET A 111 7.04 11.64 -6.20
CA MET A 111 8.19 11.98 -5.36
C MET A 111 8.38 10.98 -4.21
N GLN A 112 7.28 10.55 -3.56
CA GLN A 112 7.33 9.53 -2.51
C GLN A 112 7.80 8.17 -3.04
N LEU A 113 7.25 7.72 -4.18
CA LEU A 113 7.64 6.48 -4.83
C LEU A 113 9.08 6.52 -5.35
N GLY A 114 9.50 7.67 -5.90
CA GLY A 114 10.81 7.94 -6.48
C GLY A 114 11.94 8.11 -5.46
N LYS A 115 11.60 8.40 -4.21
CA LYS A 115 12.57 8.67 -3.12
C LYS A 115 13.71 7.64 -3.01
N PRO A 116 13.49 6.31 -3.11
CA PRO A 116 14.56 5.33 -2.94
C PRO A 116 15.67 5.40 -3.98
N TRP A 117 15.43 6.02 -5.14
CA TRP A 117 16.43 6.28 -6.19
C TRP A 117 16.54 7.78 -6.50
N SER A 118 16.21 8.63 -5.53
CA SER A 118 16.29 10.09 -5.62
C SER A 118 15.49 10.69 -6.77
N ASN A 119 14.42 10.01 -7.22
CA ASN A 119 13.58 10.40 -8.35
C ASN A 119 14.38 10.65 -9.65
N ARG A 120 15.54 10.00 -9.79
CA ARG A 120 16.43 10.13 -10.94
C ARG A 120 16.60 8.81 -11.67
N CYS A 121 16.76 8.91 -12.98
CA CYS A 121 17.11 7.80 -13.85
C CYS A 121 18.61 7.82 -14.17
N PRO A 122 19.23 6.66 -14.47
CA PRO A 122 18.64 5.32 -14.48
C PRO A 122 18.47 4.72 -13.07
N ILE A 123 17.41 3.94 -12.87
CA ILE A 123 17.23 3.15 -11.64
C ILE A 123 18.13 1.92 -11.76
N ARG A 124 19.16 1.83 -10.91
CA ARG A 124 20.13 0.74 -10.96
C ARG A 124 19.55 -0.58 -10.44
N PRO A 125 20.11 -1.74 -10.82
CA PRO A 125 19.78 -3.01 -10.18
C PRO A 125 20.10 -2.96 -8.68
N GLY A 126 19.22 -3.54 -7.87
CA GLY A 126 19.35 -3.50 -6.42
C GLY A 126 18.04 -3.78 -5.69
N MET A 127 18.14 -3.89 -4.37
CA MET A 127 17.00 -3.99 -3.47
C MET A 127 16.71 -2.61 -2.90
N TYR A 128 15.51 -2.10 -3.19
CA TYR A 128 15.02 -0.83 -2.67
C TYR A 128 13.95 -1.10 -1.61
N ARG A 129 13.90 -0.24 -0.59
CA ARG A 129 12.81 -0.21 0.37
C ARG A 129 12.22 1.19 0.35
N GLY A 130 10.89 1.25 0.33
CA GLY A 130 10.17 2.50 0.29
C GLY A 130 8.96 2.44 1.21
N MET A 131 8.49 3.64 1.52
CA MET A 131 7.28 3.84 2.28
C MET A 131 6.61 5.10 1.77
N PHE A 132 5.31 5.02 1.52
CA PHE A 132 4.50 6.18 1.19
C PHE A 132 3.25 6.22 2.05
N GLN A 133 2.71 7.42 2.19
CA GLN A 133 1.48 7.68 2.91
C GLN A 133 0.47 8.33 1.97
N LEU A 134 -0.78 7.92 2.12
CA LEU A 134 -1.88 8.42 1.33
C LEU A 134 -3.09 8.64 2.23
N ALA A 135 -3.64 9.85 2.21
CA ALA A 135 -4.94 10.10 2.82
C ALA A 135 -6.02 9.43 1.97
N LEU A 136 -6.87 8.60 2.60
CA LEU A 136 -8.05 8.01 1.97
C LEU A 136 -9.24 8.91 2.26
N PRO A 137 -9.75 9.69 1.29
CA PRO A 137 -10.86 10.58 1.54
C PRO A 137 -12.11 9.81 2.00
N PRO A 138 -12.98 10.41 2.84
CA PRO A 138 -14.19 9.75 3.33
C PRO A 138 -15.12 9.26 2.21
N PHE A 139 -15.16 9.99 1.08
CA PHE A 139 -16.01 9.66 -0.04
C PHE A 139 -15.67 8.31 -0.70
N ILE A 140 -14.45 7.78 -0.52
CA ILE A 140 -14.06 6.45 -1.02
C ILE A 140 -14.96 5.36 -0.42
N GLY A 141 -15.48 5.54 0.80
CA GLY A 141 -16.42 4.60 1.42
C GLY A 141 -17.69 4.36 0.60
N TYR A 142 -18.19 5.37 -0.14
CA TYR A 142 -19.36 5.19 -1.01
C TYR A 142 -19.08 4.28 -2.21
N PHE A 143 -17.83 4.29 -2.69
CA PHE A 143 -17.40 3.53 -3.86
C PHE A 143 -16.94 2.11 -3.50
N VAL A 144 -16.45 1.90 -2.28
CA VAL A 144 -15.90 0.62 -1.80
C VAL A 144 -16.91 -0.06 -0.85
N ARG A 145 -18.08 -0.41 -1.39
CA ARG A 145 -19.21 -0.98 -0.62
C ARG A 145 -18.90 -2.33 0.06
N ASP A 146 -18.02 -3.12 -0.52
CA ASP A 146 -17.62 -4.45 -0.03
C ASP A 146 -16.36 -4.42 0.84
N GLY A 147 -15.75 -3.23 1.00
CA GLY A 147 -14.49 -3.05 1.70
C GLY A 147 -13.31 -3.78 1.04
N ARG A 148 -13.41 -4.28 -0.21
CA ARG A 148 -12.33 -5.05 -0.85
C ARG A 148 -11.85 -4.39 -2.12
N LEU A 149 -10.55 -4.12 -2.16
CA LEU A 149 -9.86 -3.56 -3.31
C LEU A 149 -8.93 -4.60 -3.91
N ARG A 150 -8.93 -4.70 -5.23
CA ARG A 150 -7.88 -5.36 -5.99
C ARG A 150 -7.00 -4.30 -6.61
N ILE A 151 -5.70 -4.40 -6.35
CA ILE A 151 -4.70 -3.45 -6.85
C ILE A 151 -3.79 -4.22 -7.79
N GLN A 152 -3.63 -3.70 -8.99
CA GLN A 152 -2.70 -4.18 -9.99
C GLN A 152 -1.68 -3.10 -10.30
N LEU A 153 -0.40 -3.47 -10.27
CA LEU A 153 0.74 -2.61 -10.54
C LEU A 153 1.43 -3.13 -11.79
N GLN A 154 1.56 -2.28 -12.81
CA GLN A 154 2.19 -2.60 -14.08
C GLN A 154 3.29 -1.59 -14.37
N GLY A 155 4.52 -2.06 -14.47
CA GLY A 155 5.66 -1.25 -14.89
C GLY A 155 5.76 -1.22 -16.40
N ILE A 156 5.81 -0.02 -16.99
CA ILE A 156 5.89 0.21 -18.44
C ILE A 156 7.11 1.08 -18.72
N GLN A 157 7.90 0.72 -19.71
CA GLN A 157 9.03 1.50 -20.18
C GLN A 157 9.01 1.46 -21.71
N GLN A 158 8.97 2.63 -22.36
CA GLN A 158 8.92 2.74 -23.83
C GLN A 158 7.82 1.84 -24.46
N GLY A 159 6.63 1.83 -23.86
CA GLY A 159 5.48 1.02 -24.31
C GLY A 159 5.55 -0.47 -23.98
N LYS A 160 6.66 -0.98 -23.41
CA LYS A 160 6.83 -2.39 -23.04
C LYS A 160 6.64 -2.61 -21.55
N VAL A 161 5.90 -3.66 -21.19
CA VAL A 161 5.69 -4.05 -19.79
C VAL A 161 6.93 -4.76 -19.26
N PHE A 162 7.45 -4.32 -18.11
CA PHE A 162 8.66 -4.88 -17.50
C PHE A 162 8.44 -5.62 -16.18
N GLY A 163 7.23 -5.57 -15.67
CA GLY A 163 6.81 -6.21 -14.43
C GLY A 163 5.31 -5.97 -14.25
N CYS A 164 4.61 -6.98 -13.73
CA CYS A 164 3.22 -6.82 -13.33
C CYS A 164 2.92 -7.69 -12.11
N GLN A 165 2.42 -7.07 -11.06
CA GLN A 165 1.96 -7.76 -9.85
C GLN A 165 0.63 -7.22 -9.38
N ALA A 166 -0.15 -8.08 -8.74
CA ALA A 166 -1.42 -7.73 -8.15
C ALA A 166 -1.50 -8.22 -6.71
N PHE A 167 -2.33 -7.54 -5.92
CA PHE A 167 -2.65 -7.92 -4.56
C PHE A 167 -4.02 -7.37 -4.18
N SER A 168 -4.60 -7.89 -3.11
CA SER A 168 -5.89 -7.42 -2.60
C SER A 168 -5.73 -6.78 -1.22
N LEU A 169 -6.45 -5.70 -0.98
CA LEU A 169 -6.55 -5.03 0.31
C LEU A 169 -7.98 -5.03 0.81
N ARG A 170 -8.13 -5.00 2.13
CA ARG A 170 -9.39 -4.69 2.77
C ARG A 170 -9.35 -3.29 3.35
N LEU A 171 -10.37 -2.49 3.09
CA LEU A 171 -10.59 -1.23 3.78
C LEU A 171 -11.54 -1.46 4.94
N THR A 172 -11.20 -0.95 6.12
CA THR A 172 -12.14 -0.83 7.23
C THR A 172 -12.91 0.47 7.09
N SER A 173 -14.23 0.40 7.27
CA SER A 173 -15.06 1.58 7.45
C SER A 173 -15.26 1.76 8.95
N ASN A 174 -15.10 2.97 9.47
CA ASN A 174 -15.83 3.34 10.68
C ASN A 174 -17.30 3.32 10.28
N LYS A 175 -18.06 2.37 10.82
CA LYS A 175 -19.52 2.48 10.86
C LYS A 175 -19.89 3.26 12.10
#